data_AF-A0AAU4A0A8-F1
#
_entry.id   AF-A0AAU4A0A8-F1
#
_cell.length_a   1.000
_cell.length_b   1.000
_cell.length_c   1.000
_cell.angle_alpha   90.00
_cell.angle_beta   90.00
_cell.angle_gamma   90.00
#
_symmetry.space_group_name_H-M   'P 1'
#
loop_
_entity.id
_entity.type
_entity.pdbx_description
1 polymer ?
#
loop_
_entity_poly.entity_id
_entity_poly.type
_entity_poly.pdbx_seq_one_letter_code
_entity_poly.pdbx_strand_id
1 'polypeptide(L)'
;MSAVALSVEDQPMPEAPDIETAWRQLLEGTPGTRQGDPLVVEAAYAQSRLRDLFPFPTHGTLHFLRAAPPPWPESDRDRLPFIVCGGPPYKIYTTGYGDVLGEAATPEEAAELLVAHLPDAVGDDADE
;
A
#
# COMPACT_ATOMS: atom_id res chain seq x y z
N MET A 1 -21.06 37.20 14.77
CA MET A 1 -20.91 36.45 13.51
C MET A 1 -19.84 35.40 13.74
N SER A 2 -20.22 34.18 14.12
CA SER A 2 -19.28 33.08 14.34
C SER A 2 -18.83 32.54 12.99
N ALA A 3 -17.52 32.49 12.78
CA ALA A 3 -16.92 31.75 11.69
C ALA A 3 -17.22 30.27 11.90
N VAL A 4 -17.89 29.65 10.94
CA VAL A 4 -18.00 28.19 10.85
C VAL A 4 -16.59 27.71 10.49
N ALA A 5 -15.91 27.10 11.45
CA ALA A 5 -14.75 26.26 11.15
C ALA A 5 -15.28 25.12 10.28
N LEU A 6 -15.00 25.17 8.98
CA LEU A 6 -15.20 24.02 8.09
C LEU A 6 -14.40 22.86 8.70
N SER A 7 -15.08 21.78 9.09
CA SER A 7 -14.46 20.52 9.47
C SER A 7 -13.42 20.17 8.42
N VAL A 8 -12.17 20.00 8.85
CA VAL A 8 -11.03 19.56 8.02
C VAL A 8 -11.19 18.12 7.50
N GLU A 9 -12.34 17.50 7.76
CA GLU A 9 -12.61 16.07 7.64
C GLU A 9 -13.19 15.68 6.27
N ASP A 10 -13.51 16.64 5.40
CA ASP A 10 -14.14 16.42 4.08
C ASP A 10 -13.31 17.02 2.92
N GLN A 11 -11.98 17.08 3.07
CA GLN A 11 -11.07 17.30 1.94
C GLN A 11 -10.49 15.94 1.55
N PRO A 12 -10.52 15.53 0.26
CA PRO A 12 -9.82 14.33 -0.16
C PRO A 12 -8.36 14.50 0.22
N MET A 13 -7.84 13.58 1.05
CA MET A 13 -6.46 13.64 1.50
C MET A 13 -5.54 13.66 0.27
N PRO A 14 -4.63 14.63 0.15
CA PRO A 14 -3.74 14.68 -0.99
C PRO A 14 -2.83 13.45 -0.99
N GLU A 15 -2.82 12.72 -2.10
CA GLU A 15 -1.85 11.64 -2.30
C GLU A 15 -0.43 12.22 -2.37
N ALA A 16 0.54 11.42 -1.94
CA ALA A 16 1.93 11.74 -2.20
C ALA A 16 2.20 11.82 -3.72
N PRO A 17 2.98 12.81 -4.18
CA PRO A 17 3.25 13.01 -5.61
C PRO A 17 4.16 11.95 -6.22
N ASP A 18 4.93 11.23 -5.40
CA ASP A 18 5.92 10.24 -5.82
C ASP A 18 6.11 9.16 -4.75
N ILE A 19 6.75 8.05 -5.12
CA ILE A 19 6.98 6.87 -4.27
C ILE A 19 7.84 7.20 -3.05
N GLU A 20 8.90 8.00 -3.23
CA GLU A 20 9.82 8.36 -2.14
C GLU A 20 9.08 9.20 -1.08
N THR A 21 8.30 10.18 -1.53
CA THR A 21 7.49 11.02 -0.65
C THR A 21 6.42 10.20 0.07
N ALA A 22 5.80 9.22 -0.59
CA ALA A 22 4.81 8.35 0.03
C ALA A 22 5.42 7.51 1.17
N TRP A 23 6.56 6.86 0.93
CA TRP A 23 7.28 6.09 1.95
C TRP A 23 7.74 6.97 3.10
N ARG A 24 8.33 8.14 2.82
CA ARG A 24 8.74 9.09 3.85
C ARG A 24 7.56 9.48 4.75
N GLN A 25 6.42 9.86 4.16
CA GLN A 25 5.24 10.26 4.91
C GLN A 25 4.71 9.15 5.84
N LEU A 26 4.73 7.91 5.37
CA LEU A 26 4.31 6.75 6.16
C LEU A 26 5.27 6.44 7.32
N LEU A 27 6.58 6.44 7.04
CA LEU A 27 7.60 6.16 8.06
C LEU A 27 7.65 7.26 9.13
N GLU A 28 7.41 8.52 8.76
CA GLU A 28 7.38 9.66 9.68
C GLU A 28 6.05 9.81 10.43
N GLY A 29 5.00 9.06 10.04
CA GLY A 29 3.66 9.20 10.60
C GLY A 29 3.06 10.60 10.34
N THR A 30 3.25 11.12 9.13
CA THR A 30 2.89 12.52 8.80
C THR A 30 1.39 12.77 9.03
N PRO A 31 1.00 13.74 9.89
CA PRO A 31 -0.41 14.04 10.15
C PRO A 31 -1.17 14.43 8.87
N GLY A 32 -2.40 13.91 8.73
CA GLY A 32 -3.24 14.18 7.56
C GLY A 32 -2.93 13.33 6.32
N THR A 33 -2.03 12.36 6.44
CA THR A 33 -1.77 11.34 5.41
C THR A 33 -2.35 9.99 5.82
N ARG A 34 -2.54 9.07 4.86
CA ARG A 34 -2.93 7.69 5.18
C ARG A 34 -1.92 7.08 6.14
N GLN A 35 -2.43 6.40 7.16
CA GLN A 35 -1.61 5.69 8.13
C GLN A 35 -1.76 4.19 7.89
N GLY A 36 -0.65 3.47 7.97
CA GLY A 36 -0.62 2.01 7.97
C GLY A 36 -0.36 1.45 9.37
N ASP A 37 -0.34 0.13 9.46
CA ASP A 37 0.25 -0.55 10.61
C ASP A 37 1.78 -0.29 10.58
N PRO A 38 2.35 0.38 11.59
CA PRO A 38 3.75 0.82 11.55
C PRO A 38 4.72 -0.35 11.40
N LEU A 39 4.43 -1.49 12.02
CA LEU A 39 5.29 -2.67 11.92
C LEU A 39 5.29 -3.26 10.51
N VAL A 40 4.12 -3.29 9.86
CA VAL A 40 3.99 -3.76 8.48
C VAL A 40 4.62 -2.78 7.49
N VAL A 41 4.47 -1.47 7.73
CA VAL A 41 5.10 -0.42 6.91
C VAL A 41 6.62 -0.53 6.97
N GLU A 42 7.20 -0.64 8.17
CA GLU A 42 8.65 -0.79 8.35
C GLU A 42 9.19 -2.06 7.68
N ALA A 43 8.52 -3.19 7.89
CA ALA A 43 8.91 -4.46 7.27
C ALA A 43 8.79 -4.43 5.74
N ALA A 44 7.73 -3.84 5.20
CA ALA A 44 7.57 -3.67 3.76
C ALA A 44 8.65 -2.74 3.18
N TYR A 45 8.95 -1.62 3.85
CA TYR A 45 10.00 -0.69 3.41
C TYR A 45 11.39 -1.33 3.38
N ALA A 46 11.66 -2.32 4.24
CA ALA A 46 12.93 -3.04 4.24
C ALA A 46 13.17 -3.84 2.94
N GLN A 47 12.11 -4.25 2.25
CA GLN A 47 12.19 -4.99 0.99
C GLN A 47 12.38 -4.05 -0.21
N SER A 48 13.49 -4.19 -0.94
CA SER A 48 13.81 -3.31 -2.08
C SER A 48 12.72 -3.30 -3.16
N ARG A 49 12.18 -4.48 -3.53
CA ARG A 49 11.10 -4.57 -4.54
C ARG A 49 9.82 -3.85 -4.13
N LEU A 50 9.51 -3.78 -2.83
CA LEU A 50 8.34 -3.05 -2.33
C LEU A 50 8.63 -1.55 -2.21
N ARG A 51 9.87 -1.17 -1.89
CA ARG A 51 10.29 0.23 -1.83
C ARG A 51 10.16 0.95 -3.17
N ASP A 52 10.29 0.21 -4.27
CA ASP A 52 10.10 0.72 -5.64
C ASP A 52 8.63 0.83 -6.06
N LEU A 53 7.68 0.53 -5.17
CA LEU A 53 6.24 0.63 -5.41
C LEU A 53 5.61 1.70 -4.52
N PHE A 54 4.49 2.27 -4.97
CA PHE A 54 3.74 3.25 -4.19
C PHE A 54 2.95 2.54 -3.08
N PRO A 55 3.24 2.80 -1.78
CA PRO A 55 2.53 2.20 -0.67
C PRO A 55 1.16 2.88 -0.47
N PHE A 56 0.11 2.09 -0.34
CA PHE A 56 -1.25 2.58 -0.18
C PHE A 56 -1.97 1.88 0.97
N PRO A 57 -1.82 2.38 2.22
CA PRO A 57 -2.50 1.79 3.35
C PRO A 57 -3.96 2.22 3.43
N THR A 58 -4.87 1.27 3.48
CA THR A 58 -6.31 1.55 3.46
C THR A 58 -7.06 0.45 4.22
N HIS A 59 -8.06 0.84 5.04
CA HIS A 59 -8.93 -0.10 5.77
C HIS A 59 -8.20 -1.26 6.50
N GLY A 60 -7.07 -0.98 7.14
CA GLY A 60 -6.29 -2.01 7.85
C GLY A 60 -5.52 -2.96 6.93
N THR A 61 -5.24 -2.54 5.70
CA THR A 61 -4.42 -3.28 4.73
C THR A 61 -3.33 -2.38 4.17
N LEU A 62 -2.26 -2.98 3.65
CA LEU A 62 -1.20 -2.31 2.91
C LEU A 62 -1.17 -2.82 1.47
N HIS A 63 -1.66 -1.99 0.55
CA HIS A 63 -1.61 -2.23 -0.89
C HIS A 63 -0.38 -1.58 -1.52
N PHE A 64 -0.07 -2.03 -2.74
CA PHE A 64 0.98 -1.47 -3.56
C PHE A 64 0.47 -1.17 -4.96
N LEU A 65 0.88 -0.02 -5.49
CA LEU A 65 0.56 0.43 -6.83
C LEU A 65 1.85 0.68 -7.60
N ARG A 66 1.83 0.45 -8.92
CA ARG A 66 3.01 0.62 -9.79
C ARG A 66 3.32 2.08 -10.13
N ALA A 67 2.33 2.96 -10.03
CA ALA A 67 2.44 4.36 -10.44
C ALA A 67 2.21 5.32 -9.26
N ALA A 68 2.88 6.47 -9.32
CA ALA A 68 2.72 7.57 -8.38
C ALA A 68 2.64 8.92 -9.16
N PRO A 69 1.68 9.81 -8.85
CA PRO A 69 0.50 9.52 -8.04
C PRO A 69 -0.37 8.46 -8.72
N PRO A 70 -1.19 7.70 -7.97
CA PRO A 70 -2.02 6.67 -8.56
C PRO A 70 -3.02 7.27 -9.55
N PRO A 71 -3.22 6.66 -10.74
CA PRO A 71 -4.25 7.10 -11.66
C PRO A 71 -5.62 6.85 -11.03
N TRP A 72 -6.50 7.87 -11.02
CA TRP A 72 -7.86 7.74 -10.51
C TRP A 72 -8.86 7.58 -11.68
N PRO A 73 -9.77 6.58 -11.63
CA PRO A 73 -9.79 5.45 -10.71
C PRO A 73 -8.66 4.46 -11.01
N GLU A 74 -8.16 3.79 -9.97
CA GLU A 74 -7.14 2.73 -10.13
C GLU A 74 -7.65 1.65 -11.10
N SER A 75 -6.84 1.29 -12.09
CA SER A 75 -7.13 0.11 -12.91
C SER A 75 -6.84 -1.16 -12.14
N ASP A 76 -7.62 -2.22 -12.34
CA ASP A 76 -7.31 -3.54 -11.77
C ASP A 76 -5.92 -4.05 -12.21
N ARG A 77 -5.38 -3.55 -13.33
CA ARG A 77 -4.02 -3.85 -13.80
C ARG A 77 -2.90 -3.23 -12.94
N ASP A 78 -3.20 -2.16 -12.21
CA ASP A 78 -2.22 -1.46 -11.38
C ASP A 78 -2.19 -2.01 -9.94
N ARG A 79 -3.17 -2.85 -9.59
CA ARG A 79 -3.27 -3.46 -8.28
C ARG A 79 -2.33 -4.64 -8.18
N LEU A 80 -1.62 -4.69 -7.06
CA LEU A 80 -0.76 -5.80 -6.69
C LEU A 80 -1.35 -6.56 -5.50
N PRO A 81 -0.86 -7.77 -5.21
CA PRO A 81 -1.16 -8.44 -3.96
C PRO A 81 -0.87 -7.53 -2.77
N PHE A 82 -1.57 -7.75 -1.65
CA PHE A 82 -1.53 -6.84 -0.50
C PHE A 82 -1.55 -7.60 0.82
N ILE A 83 -1.16 -6.91 1.89
CA ILE A 83 -1.10 -7.46 3.26
C ILE A 83 -2.32 -6.97 4.03
N VAL A 84 -3.01 -7.88 4.72
CA VAL A 84 -3.98 -7.53 5.76
C VAL A 84 -3.24 -7.37 7.09
N CYS A 85 -3.35 -6.18 7.68
CA CYS A 85 -2.69 -5.80 8.92
C CYS A 85 -3.57 -6.14 10.15
N GLY A 86 -3.04 -5.88 11.36
CA GLY A 86 -3.78 -6.11 12.61
C GLY A 86 -3.23 -7.26 13.48
N GLY A 87 -2.04 -7.76 13.17
CA GLY A 87 -1.35 -8.79 13.94
C GLY A 87 -1.48 -10.20 13.35
N PRO A 88 -0.75 -11.18 13.92
CA PRO A 88 -0.68 -12.52 13.36
C PRO A 88 -2.01 -13.28 13.48
N PRO A 89 -2.34 -14.12 12.49
CA PRO A 89 -1.61 -14.28 11.23
C PRO A 89 -1.85 -13.10 10.28
N TYR A 90 -0.76 -12.57 9.71
CA TYR A 90 -0.81 -11.61 8.61
C TYR A 90 -1.18 -12.35 7.33
N LYS A 91 -2.21 -11.90 6.63
CA LYS A 91 -2.70 -12.58 5.41
C LYS A 91 -2.30 -11.82 4.17
N ILE A 92 -1.83 -12.54 3.17
CA ILE A 92 -1.50 -11.98 1.86
C ILE A 92 -2.60 -12.40 0.90
N TYR A 93 -3.22 -11.42 0.26
CA TYR A 93 -4.29 -11.65 -0.71
C TYR A 93 -3.86 -11.27 -2.13
N THR A 94 -4.40 -11.96 -3.12
CA THR A 94 -4.42 -11.47 -4.51
C THR A 94 -5.26 -10.20 -4.62
N THR A 95 -5.17 -9.52 -5.76
CA THR A 95 -5.93 -8.30 -6.03
C THR A 95 -7.44 -8.50 -5.81
N GLY A 96 -8.10 -7.52 -5.18
CA GLY A 96 -9.55 -7.55 -4.99
C GLY A 96 -10.04 -8.60 -3.98
N TYR A 97 -9.19 -9.08 -3.06
CA TYR A 97 -9.52 -10.15 -2.10
C TYR A 97 -9.89 -11.48 -2.76
N GLY A 98 -9.32 -11.79 -3.94
CA GLY A 98 -9.64 -13.02 -4.67
C GLY A 98 -9.29 -14.30 -3.91
N ASP A 99 -8.00 -14.53 -3.71
CA ASP A 99 -7.46 -15.72 -3.04
C ASP A 99 -6.45 -15.32 -1.96
N VAL A 100 -6.33 -16.17 -0.93
CA VAL A 100 -5.26 -16.07 0.06
C VAL A 100 -4.01 -16.75 -0.50
N LEU A 101 -2.94 -15.99 -0.68
CA LEU A 101 -1.64 -16.47 -1.15
C LEU A 101 -0.85 -17.15 -0.03
N GLY A 102 -1.07 -16.70 1.22
CA GLY A 102 -0.50 -17.34 2.39
C GLY A 102 -0.72 -16.53 3.67
N GLU A 103 -0.17 -17.07 4.75
CA GLU A 103 -0.22 -16.48 6.09
C GLU A 103 1.21 -16.38 6.66
N ALA A 104 1.48 -15.33 7.40
CA ALA A 104 2.76 -15.06 8.05
C ALA A 104 2.58 -14.78 9.54
N ALA A 105 3.53 -15.19 10.37
CA ALA A 105 3.49 -14.97 11.81
C ALA A 105 4.10 -13.62 12.21
N THR A 106 4.89 -13.03 11.32
CA THR A 106 5.56 -11.73 11.53
C THR A 106 5.34 -10.78 10.34
N PRO A 107 5.45 -9.46 10.55
CA PRO A 107 5.44 -8.47 9.48
C PRO A 107 6.52 -8.72 8.42
N GLU A 108 7.71 -9.15 8.83
CA GLU A 108 8.84 -9.42 7.95
C GLU A 108 8.55 -10.60 7.02
N GLU A 109 8.06 -11.71 7.58
CA GLU A 109 7.62 -12.86 6.79
C GLU A 109 6.47 -12.48 5.84
N ALA A 110 5.57 -11.58 6.26
CA ALA A 110 4.47 -11.12 5.42
C ALA A 110 4.98 -10.32 4.22
N ALA A 111 5.96 -9.43 4.43
CA ALA A 111 6.60 -8.66 3.38
C ALA A 111 7.40 -9.56 2.42
N GLU A 112 8.15 -10.54 2.94
CA GLU A 112 8.89 -11.52 2.14
C GLU A 112 7.95 -12.38 1.28
N LEU A 113 6.88 -12.89 1.89
CA LEU A 113 5.86 -13.67 1.19
C LEU A 113 5.19 -12.84 0.09
N LEU A 114 4.85 -11.60 0.39
CA LEU A 114 4.32 -10.68 -0.62
C LEU A 114 5.29 -10.52 -1.79
N VAL A 115 6.57 -10.25 -1.52
CA VAL A 115 7.61 -10.11 -2.56
C VAL A 115 7.73 -11.36 -3.43
N ALA A 116 7.60 -12.55 -2.83
CA ALA A 116 7.65 -13.82 -3.55
C ALA A 116 6.46 -14.00 -4.52
N HIS A 117 5.32 -13.35 -4.23
CA HIS A 117 4.12 -13.38 -5.06
C HIS A 117 3.93 -12.14 -5.94
N LEU A 118 4.85 -11.17 -5.88
CA LEU A 118 4.81 -10.05 -6.81
C LEU A 118 5.04 -10.56 -8.23
N PRO A 119 4.19 -10.16 -9.20
CA PRO A 119 4.50 -10.39 -10.61
C PRO A 119 5.86 -9.79 -10.93
N ASP A 120 6.68 -10.51 -11.69
CA ASP A 120 7.89 -9.92 -12.23
C ASP A 120 7.54 -8.70 -13.09
N ALA A 121 8.45 -7.72 -13.12
CA ALA A 121 8.34 -6.60 -14.03
C ALA A 121 8.59 -7.11 -15.46
N VAL A 122 7.65 -7.89 -15.99
CA VAL A 122 7.57 -8.16 -17.41
C VAL A 122 6.92 -6.93 -18.02
N GLY A 123 7.75 -6.14 -18.71
CA GLY A 123 7.23 -5.36 -19.81
C GLY A 123 6.76 -6.32 -20.90
N ASP A 124 5.67 -5.94 -21.56
CA ASP A 124 5.13 -6.59 -22.76
C ASP A 124 4.38 -7.92 -22.54
N ASP A 125 3.11 -7.81 -22.15
CA ASP A 125 2.08 -8.63 -22.79
C ASP A 125 1.69 -7.91 -24.10
N ALA A 126 2.53 -8.07 -25.12
CA ALA A 126 1.99 -8.26 -26.46
C ALA A 126 1.26 -9.60 -26.50
N ASP A 127 0.22 -9.69 -27.34
CA ASP A 127 -0.76 -10.77 -27.52
C ASP A 127 -1.99 -10.65 -26.58
N GLU A 128 -3.22 -10.35 -27.02
CA GLU A 128 -3.90 -10.41 -28.33
C GLU A 128 -4.82 -9.19 -28.59
#